data_AF-A0AA87FJ76-F1
#
_entry.id   AF-A0AA87FJ76-F1
#
_cell.length_a   1.000
_cell.length_b   1.000
_cell.length_c   1.000
_cell.angle_alpha   90.00
_cell.angle_beta   90.00
_cell.angle_gamma   90.00
#
_symmetry.space_group_name_H-M   'P 1'
#
loop_
_entity.id
_entity.type
_entity.pdbx_description
1 polymer ?
#
loop_
_entity_poly.entity_id
_entity_poly.type
_entity_poly.pdbx_seq_one_letter_code
_entity_poly.pdbx_strand_id
1 'polypeptide(L)'
;MRSSKYTEHYTDTFITFKEIMRTVSNIYHNCVPDKIKNRRNTDQLKQRDTVIIACVIWGIINGYTNQRATYRAVCSVLFPNGDFPSRSRFTRLSSNLAYTIKIIRYFFIKKLTKGELVGIIDSFPSLLCKPVRNRQAKLLNQIAKVGYNSTKKSYFYGLKIHMIVTKTGFPITY
;
A
#
# COMPACT_ATOMS: atom_id res chain seq x y z
N MET A 1 -35.25 -9.02 -12.27
CA MET A 1 -34.03 -8.50 -12.94
C MET A 1 -33.18 -7.66 -11.96
N ARG A 2 -32.51 -8.28 -10.98
CA ARG A 2 -31.61 -7.61 -10.02
C ARG A 2 -30.19 -8.18 -10.05
N SER A 3 -29.81 -8.82 -11.15
CA SER A 3 -28.64 -9.71 -11.23
C SER A 3 -27.38 -9.06 -11.84
N SER A 4 -27.47 -8.30 -12.95
CA SER A 4 -26.25 -7.96 -13.72
C SER A 4 -25.25 -7.07 -12.97
N LYS A 5 -25.71 -6.00 -12.30
CA LYS A 5 -24.83 -5.06 -11.56
C LYS A 5 -24.04 -5.70 -10.41
N TYR A 6 -24.58 -6.73 -9.75
CA TYR A 6 -23.88 -7.43 -8.66
C TYR A 6 -22.83 -8.39 -9.21
N THR A 7 -23.14 -9.11 -10.29
CA THR A 7 -22.17 -9.96 -11.00
C THR A 7 -21.03 -9.16 -11.64
N GLU A 8 -21.31 -7.97 -12.20
CA GLU A 8 -20.28 -7.08 -12.78
C GLU A 8 -19.26 -6.64 -11.71
N HIS A 9 -19.71 -6.06 -10.60
CA HIS A 9 -18.83 -5.63 -9.50
C HIS A 9 -18.04 -6.78 -8.86
N TYR A 10 -18.65 -7.97 -8.74
CA TYR A 10 -17.98 -9.15 -8.20
C TYR A 10 -16.90 -9.66 -9.15
N THR A 11 -17.18 -9.71 -10.45
CA THR A 11 -16.22 -10.14 -11.48
C THR A 11 -15.03 -9.19 -11.54
N ASP A 12 -15.27 -7.88 -11.48
CA ASP A 12 -14.22 -6.85 -11.45
C ASP A 12 -13.27 -7.00 -10.25
N THR A 13 -13.81 -7.40 -9.11
CA THR A 13 -13.03 -7.59 -7.88
C THR A 13 -11.99 -8.71 -8.03
N PHE A 14 -12.39 -9.85 -8.60
CA PHE A 14 -11.49 -10.99 -8.81
C PHE A 14 -10.52 -10.75 -9.96
N ILE A 15 -10.95 -10.05 -11.03
CA ILE A 15 -10.06 -9.61 -12.11
C ILE A 15 -8.95 -8.73 -11.52
N THR A 16 -9.33 -7.70 -10.77
CA THR A 16 -8.38 -6.78 -10.10
C THR A 16 -7.44 -7.55 -9.18
N PHE A 17 -7.95 -8.45 -8.34
CA PHE A 17 -7.12 -9.27 -7.47
C PHE A 17 -6.14 -10.17 -8.24
N LYS A 18 -6.59 -10.79 -9.34
CA LYS A 18 -5.75 -11.64 -10.20
C LYS A 18 -4.63 -10.83 -10.87
N GLU A 19 -4.90 -9.60 -11.30
CA GLU A 19 -3.89 -8.71 -11.85
C GLU A 19 -2.86 -8.27 -10.81
N ILE A 20 -3.31 -7.94 -9.60
CA ILE A 20 -2.44 -7.66 -8.45
C ILE A 20 -1.56 -8.88 -8.17
N MET A 21 -2.15 -10.07 -8.04
CA MET A 21 -1.45 -11.32 -7.80
C MET A 21 -0.40 -11.61 -8.86
N ARG A 22 -0.73 -11.45 -10.14
CA ARG A 22 0.21 -11.65 -11.26
C ARG A 22 1.39 -10.69 -11.16
N THR A 23 1.12 -9.41 -10.91
CA THR A 23 2.15 -8.36 -10.81
C THR A 23 3.05 -8.58 -9.60
N VAL A 24 2.46 -8.82 -8.42
CA VAL A 24 3.17 -9.10 -7.18
C VAL A 24 4.03 -10.35 -7.32
N SER A 25 3.49 -11.44 -7.86
CA SER A 25 4.23 -12.70 -7.99
C SER A 25 5.43 -12.55 -8.93
N ASN A 26 5.24 -11.90 -10.09
CA ASN A 26 6.32 -11.66 -11.03
C ASN A 26 7.47 -10.85 -10.41
N ILE A 27 7.15 -9.78 -9.66
CA ILE A 27 8.20 -8.96 -9.02
C ILE A 27 8.81 -9.71 -7.83
N TYR A 28 8.00 -10.40 -7.04
CA TYR A 28 8.47 -11.13 -5.86
C TYR A 28 9.49 -12.19 -6.24
N HIS A 29 9.22 -13.02 -7.25
CA HIS A 29 10.13 -14.09 -7.65
C HIS A 29 11.44 -13.57 -8.23
N ASN A 30 11.38 -12.50 -9.03
CA ASN A 30 12.54 -11.97 -9.75
C ASN A 30 13.40 -11.00 -8.91
N CYS A 31 12.81 -10.32 -7.93
CA CYS A 31 13.47 -9.17 -7.30
C CYS A 31 13.60 -9.26 -5.78
N VAL A 32 12.87 -10.16 -5.11
CA VAL A 32 12.98 -10.33 -3.65
C VAL A 32 14.13 -11.30 -3.33
N PRO A 33 15.05 -10.94 -2.43
CA PRO A 33 16.18 -11.79 -2.05
C PRO A 33 15.77 -13.16 -1.49
N ASP A 34 16.55 -14.20 -1.79
CA ASP A 34 16.31 -15.57 -1.29
C ASP A 34 16.29 -15.66 0.23
N LYS A 35 17.07 -14.83 0.93
CA LYS A 35 17.04 -14.73 2.41
C LYS A 35 15.65 -14.42 2.96
N ILE A 36 14.83 -13.65 2.22
CA ILE A 36 13.46 -13.31 2.61
C ILE A 36 12.48 -14.42 2.18
N LYS A 37 12.67 -14.95 0.96
CA LYS A 37 11.83 -16.00 0.39
C LYS A 37 11.95 -17.32 1.16
N ASN A 38 13.16 -17.65 1.60
CA ASN A 38 13.52 -18.90 2.29
C ASN A 38 13.73 -18.66 3.79
N ARG A 39 13.00 -17.70 4.38
CA ARG A 39 13.10 -17.45 5.82
C ARG A 39 12.61 -18.65 6.63
N ARG A 40 12.95 -18.67 7.92
CA ARG A 40 12.52 -19.72 8.85
C ARG A 40 10.99 -19.86 8.88
N ASN A 41 10.50 -21.10 8.95
CA ASN A 41 9.08 -21.49 9.01
C ASN A 41 8.24 -21.12 7.77
N THR A 42 8.87 -21.00 6.60
CA THR A 42 8.15 -20.72 5.34
C THR A 42 7.24 -21.89 4.93
N ASP A 43 7.63 -23.11 5.27
CA ASP A 43 6.86 -24.35 5.13
C ASP A 43 5.56 -24.36 5.95
N GLN A 44 5.49 -23.61 7.05
CA GLN A 44 4.33 -23.56 7.95
C GLN A 44 3.31 -22.45 7.59
N LEU A 45 3.52 -21.79 6.45
CA LEU A 45 2.64 -20.73 5.97
C LEU A 45 1.36 -21.33 5.39
N LYS A 46 0.20 -20.95 5.96
CA LYS A 46 -1.11 -21.32 5.40
C LYS A 46 -1.36 -20.68 4.03
N GLN A 47 -0.76 -19.51 3.77
CA GLN A 47 -0.82 -18.84 2.48
C GLN A 47 0.55 -18.26 2.13
N ARG A 48 0.90 -18.26 0.84
CA ARG A 48 2.17 -17.73 0.33
C ARG A 48 2.27 -16.23 0.58
N ASP A 49 3.49 -15.71 0.70
CA ASP A 49 3.74 -14.27 0.88
C ASP A 49 3.10 -13.41 -0.20
N THR A 50 3.16 -13.88 -1.45
CA THR A 50 2.57 -13.17 -2.60
C THR A 50 1.06 -12.98 -2.43
N VAL A 51 0.38 -13.98 -1.86
CA VAL A 51 -1.06 -13.92 -1.55
C VAL A 51 -1.31 -12.89 -0.44
N ILE A 52 -0.54 -12.93 0.65
CA ILE A 52 -0.68 -11.98 1.75
C ILE A 52 -0.46 -10.54 1.27
N ILE A 53 0.59 -10.31 0.49
CA ILE A 53 0.91 -8.99 -0.07
C ILE A 53 -0.20 -8.51 -1.02
N ALA A 54 -0.68 -9.37 -1.91
CA ALA A 54 -1.77 -9.02 -2.80
C ALA A 54 -3.06 -8.68 -2.04
N CYS A 55 -3.38 -9.39 -0.97
CA CYS A 55 -4.54 -9.08 -0.11
C CYS A 55 -4.42 -7.71 0.57
N VAL A 56 -3.21 -7.34 1.02
CA VAL A 56 -2.95 -6.01 1.59
C VAL A 56 -3.15 -4.93 0.53
N ILE A 57 -2.56 -5.10 -0.67
CA ILE A 57 -2.67 -4.13 -1.77
C ILE A 57 -4.13 -4.01 -2.25
N TRP A 58 -4.80 -5.14 -2.46
CA TRP A 58 -6.21 -5.17 -2.82
C TRP A 58 -7.07 -4.46 -1.79
N GLY A 59 -6.80 -4.66 -0.50
CA GLY A 59 -7.53 -3.98 0.56
C GLY A 59 -7.36 -2.46 0.54
N ILE A 60 -6.16 -1.98 0.23
CA ILE A 60 -5.86 -0.54 0.08
C ILE A 60 -6.59 0.03 -1.14
N ILE A 61 -6.55 -0.67 -2.28
CA ILE A 61 -7.24 -0.24 -3.52
C ILE A 61 -8.76 -0.15 -3.30
N ASN A 62 -9.33 -1.06 -2.51
CA ASN A 62 -10.75 -1.03 -2.13
C ASN A 62 -11.08 -0.04 -1.00
N GLY A 63 -10.11 0.80 -0.57
CA GLY A 63 -10.35 1.87 0.40
C GLY A 63 -10.48 1.42 1.86
N TYR A 64 -10.10 0.18 2.21
CA TYR A 64 -10.12 -0.24 3.60
C TYR A 64 -9.01 0.44 4.40
N THR A 65 -9.40 1.23 5.40
CA THR A 65 -8.48 2.09 6.17
C THR A 65 -7.73 1.38 7.29
N ASN A 66 -8.07 0.12 7.60
CA ASN A 66 -7.43 -0.64 8.66
C ASN A 66 -7.37 -2.14 8.32
N GLN A 67 -6.36 -2.83 8.88
CA GLN A 67 -6.13 -4.24 8.60
C GLN A 67 -7.30 -5.16 9.00
N ARG A 68 -8.11 -4.78 10.00
CA ARG A 68 -9.28 -5.58 10.41
C ARG A 68 -10.35 -5.57 9.33
N ALA A 69 -10.62 -4.40 8.74
CA ALA A 69 -11.56 -4.26 7.63
C ALA A 69 -11.05 -5.04 6.40
N THR A 70 -9.78 -4.88 6.05
CA THR A 70 -9.13 -5.66 4.98
C THR A 70 -9.28 -7.15 5.21
N TYR A 71 -8.94 -7.65 6.41
CA TYR A 71 -9.05 -9.07 6.75
C TYR A 71 -10.47 -9.61 6.56
N ARG A 72 -11.48 -8.89 7.06
CA ARG A 72 -12.89 -9.30 6.93
C ARG A 72 -13.30 -9.42 5.46
N ALA A 73 -12.95 -8.42 4.65
CA ALA A 73 -13.27 -8.42 3.23
C ALA A 73 -12.53 -9.54 2.47
N VAL A 74 -11.27 -9.79 2.79
CA VAL A 74 -10.49 -10.89 2.21
C VAL A 74 -11.14 -12.24 2.53
N CYS A 75 -11.54 -12.46 3.79
CA CYS A 75 -12.20 -13.71 4.17
C CYS A 75 -13.60 -13.86 3.59
N SER A 76 -14.38 -12.79 3.41
CA SER A 76 -15.74 -12.89 2.88
C SER A 76 -15.79 -12.95 1.35
N VAL A 77 -14.85 -12.26 0.67
CA VAL A 77 -14.86 -12.11 -0.79
C VAL A 77 -13.86 -13.06 -1.43
N LEU A 78 -12.58 -13.01 -1.05
CA LEU A 78 -11.51 -13.71 -1.76
C LEU A 78 -11.30 -15.15 -1.29
N PHE A 79 -11.51 -15.42 0.01
CA PHE A 79 -11.29 -16.74 0.63
C PHE A 79 -12.49 -17.19 1.48
N PRO A 80 -13.71 -17.27 0.90
CA PRO A 80 -14.93 -17.64 1.63
C PRO A 80 -14.86 -19.04 2.24
N ASN A 81 -14.07 -19.94 1.64
CA ASN A 81 -13.92 -21.33 2.07
C ASN A 81 -13.02 -21.49 3.32
N GLY A 82 -12.52 -20.37 3.90
CA GLY A 82 -11.70 -20.40 5.11
C GLY A 82 -10.23 -20.79 4.88
N ASP A 83 -9.79 -20.91 3.63
CA ASP A 83 -8.38 -21.13 3.28
C ASP A 83 -7.53 -19.85 3.41
N PHE A 84 -7.54 -19.25 4.60
CA PHE A 84 -6.76 -18.05 4.89
C PHE A 84 -6.23 -18.10 6.34
N PRO A 85 -5.08 -17.44 6.65
CA PRO A 85 -4.58 -17.36 8.02
C PRO A 85 -5.58 -16.68 8.94
N SER A 86 -5.51 -16.95 10.24
CA SER A 86 -6.30 -16.20 11.23
C SER A 86 -5.95 -14.72 11.22
N ARG A 87 -6.86 -13.86 11.70
CA ARG A 87 -6.66 -12.40 11.78
C ARG A 87 -5.32 -12.00 12.38
N SER A 88 -4.95 -12.59 13.52
CA SER A 88 -3.68 -12.31 14.20
C SER A 88 -2.48 -12.70 13.33
N ARG A 89 -2.53 -13.87 12.68
CA ARG A 89 -1.48 -14.31 11.76
C ARG A 89 -1.39 -13.40 10.53
N PHE A 90 -2.51 -13.01 9.92
CA PHE A 90 -2.53 -12.08 8.78
C PHE A 90 -1.92 -10.72 9.14
N THR A 91 -2.29 -10.14 10.27
CA THR A 91 -1.71 -8.87 10.76
C THR A 91 -0.20 -8.98 10.96
N ARG A 92 0.27 -10.04 11.64
CA ARG A 92 1.71 -10.25 11.85
C ARG A 92 2.47 -10.44 10.55
N LEU A 93 1.93 -11.25 9.62
CA LEU A 93 2.54 -11.47 8.31
C LEU A 93 2.60 -10.16 7.50
N SER A 94 1.52 -9.38 7.51
CA SER A 94 1.46 -8.08 6.82
C SER A 94 2.55 -7.13 7.33
N SER A 95 2.74 -7.05 8.65
CA SER A 95 3.80 -6.24 9.25
C SER A 95 5.20 -6.76 8.91
N ASN A 96 5.42 -8.07 8.98
CA ASN A 96 6.72 -8.69 8.66
C ASN A 96 7.09 -8.51 7.18
N LEU A 97 6.10 -8.49 6.28
CA LEU A 97 6.28 -8.33 4.84
C LEU A 97 6.32 -6.85 4.40
N ALA A 98 6.23 -5.89 5.32
CA ALA A 98 6.22 -4.46 4.98
C ALA A 98 7.47 -4.03 4.19
N TYR A 99 8.64 -4.57 4.53
CA TYR A 99 9.88 -4.33 3.77
C TYR A 99 9.81 -4.94 2.36
N THR A 100 9.29 -6.15 2.23
CA THR A 100 9.07 -6.81 0.93
C THR A 100 8.11 -6.02 0.05
N ILE A 101 7.06 -5.43 0.62
CA ILE A 101 6.13 -4.54 -0.10
C ILE A 101 6.87 -3.31 -0.63
N LYS A 102 7.82 -2.74 0.13
CA LYS A 102 8.67 -1.63 -0.36
C LYS A 102 9.55 -2.05 -1.55
N ILE A 103 10.14 -3.25 -1.51
CA ILE A 103 10.90 -3.79 -2.65
C ILE A 103 9.99 -3.92 -3.88
N ILE A 104 8.83 -4.56 -3.72
CA ILE A 104 7.88 -4.74 -4.82
C ILE A 104 7.47 -3.39 -5.41
N ARG A 105 7.14 -2.43 -4.55
CA ARG A 105 6.82 -1.05 -4.96
C ARG A 105 7.94 -0.42 -5.77
N TYR A 106 9.19 -0.52 -5.30
CA TYR A 106 10.35 0.05 -5.99
C TYR A 106 10.48 -0.52 -7.41
N PHE A 107 10.45 -1.85 -7.55
CA PHE A 107 10.59 -2.49 -8.86
C PHE A 107 9.37 -2.27 -9.77
N PHE A 108 8.17 -2.17 -9.19
CA PHE A 108 6.96 -1.82 -9.92
C PHE A 108 7.06 -0.42 -10.53
N ILE A 109 7.45 0.57 -9.71
CA ILE A 109 7.65 1.96 -10.16
C ILE A 109 8.77 1.99 -11.21
N LYS A 110 9.93 1.38 -10.95
CA LYS A 110 11.06 1.33 -11.89
C LYS A 110 10.66 0.76 -13.26
N LYS A 111 9.76 -0.23 -13.28
CA LYS A 111 9.22 -0.78 -14.52
C LYS A 111 8.32 0.22 -15.25
N LEU A 112 7.44 0.91 -14.53
CA LEU A 112 6.48 1.87 -15.10
C LEU A 112 7.14 3.16 -15.57
N THR A 113 8.20 3.60 -14.91
CA THR A 113 8.94 4.82 -15.25
C THR A 113 10.13 4.54 -16.15
N LYS A 114 10.20 3.36 -16.78
CA LYS A 114 11.28 3.02 -17.70
C LYS A 114 11.21 3.93 -18.93
N GLY A 115 12.26 4.71 -19.17
CA GLY A 115 12.33 5.66 -20.29
C GLY A 115 11.89 7.08 -19.92
N GLU A 116 11.42 7.32 -18.70
CA GLU A 116 11.21 8.68 -18.20
C GLU A 116 12.57 9.34 -17.97
N LEU A 117 12.89 10.37 -18.77
CA LEU A 117 14.15 11.11 -18.69
C LEU A 117 14.07 12.35 -17.80
N VAL A 118 12.85 12.81 -17.50
CA VAL A 118 12.60 14.06 -16.77
C VAL A 118 11.62 13.79 -15.64
N GLY A 119 12.01 14.17 -14.42
CA GLY A 119 11.13 14.21 -13.25
C GLY A 119 10.84 15.64 -12.83
N ILE A 120 9.57 15.95 -12.58
CA ILE A 120 9.14 17.22 -12.00
C ILE A 120 9.20 17.08 -10.48
N ILE A 121 9.90 18.00 -9.82
CA ILE A 121 9.98 18.03 -8.35
C ILE A 121 8.96 19.07 -7.87
N ASP A 122 8.04 18.62 -7.02
CA ASP A 122 7.12 19.52 -6.32
C ASP A 122 7.03 19.16 -4.85
N SER A 123 6.54 20.09 -4.03
CA SER A 123 6.45 19.91 -2.59
C SER A 123 5.17 20.49 -2.03
N PHE A 124 4.52 19.75 -1.13
CA PHE A 124 3.29 20.20 -0.49
C PHE A 124 3.29 19.91 1.02
N PRO A 125 2.54 20.69 1.81
CA PRO A 125 2.41 20.41 3.23
C PRO A 125 1.44 19.25 3.47
N SER A 126 1.89 18.25 4.23
CA SER A 126 1.06 17.22 4.84
C SER A 126 0.79 17.59 6.29
N LEU A 127 -0.43 18.05 6.57
CA LEU A 127 -0.84 18.47 7.90
C LEU A 127 -1.03 17.26 8.81
N LEU A 128 -0.43 17.29 10.00
CA LEU A 128 -0.67 16.28 11.03
C LEU A 128 -1.90 16.62 11.87
N CYS A 129 -2.06 17.89 12.20
CA CYS A 129 -3.21 18.40 12.92
C CYS A 129 -3.44 19.88 12.59
N LYS A 130 -4.57 20.42 13.05
CA LYS A 130 -4.80 21.87 13.02
C LYS A 130 -3.74 22.57 13.89
N PRO A 131 -3.23 23.76 13.50
CA PRO A 131 -2.17 24.46 14.25
C PRO A 131 -2.44 24.60 15.76
N VAL A 132 -3.69 24.85 16.14
CA VAL A 132 -4.13 24.97 17.56
C VAL A 132 -3.88 23.71 18.39
N ARG A 133 -3.73 22.53 17.77
CA ARG A 133 -3.48 21.25 18.44
C ARG A 133 -2.02 20.77 18.31
N ASN A 134 -1.09 21.60 17.83
CA ASN A 134 0.29 21.17 17.58
C ASN A 134 0.98 20.59 18.83
N ARG A 135 0.78 21.21 20.01
CA ARG A 135 1.34 20.74 21.29
C ARG A 135 0.75 19.41 21.78
N GLN A 136 -0.41 19.01 21.27
CA GLN A 136 -1.08 17.76 21.63
C GLN A 136 -0.74 16.61 20.67
N ALA A 137 -0.02 16.89 19.58
CA ALA A 137 0.34 15.87 18.61
C ALA A 137 1.36 14.88 19.21
N LYS A 138 0.98 13.60 19.21
CA LYS A 138 1.84 12.49 19.65
C LYS A 138 2.51 11.77 18.48
N LEU A 139 1.80 11.67 17.35
CA LEU A 139 2.26 10.96 16.16
C LEU A 139 3.21 11.85 15.35
N LEU A 140 4.40 11.34 15.01
CA LEU A 140 5.43 12.01 14.18
C LEU A 140 5.91 13.38 14.72
N ASN A 141 5.64 13.69 15.98
CA ASN A 141 5.99 14.97 16.60
C ASN A 141 7.51 15.26 16.62
N GLN A 142 8.34 14.21 16.56
CA GLN A 142 9.80 14.31 16.50
C GLN A 142 10.31 14.87 15.16
N ILE A 143 9.55 14.72 14.08
CA ILE A 143 9.94 15.16 12.74
C ILE A 143 9.06 16.28 12.19
N ALA A 144 7.89 16.48 12.77
CA ALA A 144 6.95 17.51 12.37
C ALA A 144 7.41 18.91 12.76
N LYS A 145 7.17 19.88 11.87
CA LYS A 145 7.51 21.29 12.10
C LYS A 145 6.33 22.20 11.80
N VAL A 146 6.38 23.39 12.36
CA VAL A 146 5.52 24.50 11.91
C VAL A 146 6.13 25.05 10.63
N GLY A 147 5.35 25.07 9.56
CA GLY A 147 5.72 25.67 8.28
C GLY A 147 4.68 26.67 7.82
N TYR A 148 5.06 27.53 6.88
CA TYR A 148 4.17 28.47 6.23
C TYR A 148 3.91 28.04 4.78
N ASN A 149 2.64 27.99 4.37
CA ASN A 149 2.25 27.82 2.98
C ASN A 149 1.89 29.18 2.40
N SER A 150 2.77 29.73 1.56
CA SER A 150 2.58 31.05 0.93
C SER A 150 1.35 31.09 0.01
N THR A 151 1.09 30.03 -0.76
CA THR A 151 -0.08 29.94 -1.65
C THR A 151 -1.39 30.05 -0.89
N LYS A 152 -1.48 29.40 0.28
CA LYS A 152 -2.67 29.41 1.15
C LYS A 152 -2.60 30.47 2.25
N LYS A 153 -1.56 31.32 2.26
CA LYS A 153 -1.25 32.31 3.28
C LYS A 153 -1.47 31.83 4.73
N SER A 154 -1.12 30.58 5.03
CA SER A 154 -1.45 29.94 6.31
C SER A 154 -0.33 29.09 6.87
N TYR A 155 -0.26 29.04 8.20
CA TYR A 155 0.63 28.14 8.92
C TYR A 155 0.05 26.74 8.99
N PHE A 156 0.92 25.74 8.89
CA PHE A 156 0.58 24.34 9.12
C PHE A 156 1.55 23.72 10.13
N TYR A 157 1.06 22.72 10.86
CA TYR A 157 1.91 21.83 11.64
C TYR A 157 1.90 20.45 11.01
N GLY A 158 3.06 20.00 10.55
CA GLY A 158 3.18 18.71 9.89
C GLY A 158 4.50 18.52 9.15
N LEU A 159 4.44 17.83 8.01
CA LEU A 159 5.59 17.50 7.18
C LEU A 159 5.51 18.25 5.85
N LYS A 160 6.65 18.71 5.32
CA LYS A 160 6.74 19.14 3.93
C LYS A 160 7.19 17.92 3.12
N ILE A 161 6.27 17.38 2.32
CA ILE A 161 6.56 16.22 1.47
C ILE A 161 7.15 16.75 0.17
N HIS A 162 8.27 16.18 -0.25
CA HIS A 162 8.90 16.42 -1.54
C HIS A 162 8.63 15.19 -2.41
N MET A 163 8.10 15.38 -3.62
CA MET A 163 7.82 14.27 -4.53
C MET A 163 8.45 14.54 -5.90
N ILE A 164 8.98 13.50 -6.52
CA ILE A 164 9.38 13.50 -7.93
C ILE A 164 8.29 12.76 -8.70
N VAL A 165 7.72 13.42 -9.70
CA VAL A 165 6.65 12.89 -10.55
C VAL A 165 7.03 12.93 -12.03
N THR A 166 6.44 12.06 -12.83
CA THR A 166 6.56 12.11 -14.31
C THR A 166 5.78 13.31 -14.86
N LYS A 167 5.92 13.57 -16.17
CA LYS A 167 5.13 14.60 -16.88
C LYS A 167 3.62 14.36 -16.81
N THR A 168 3.19 13.12 -16.64
CA THR A 168 1.78 12.71 -16.49
C THR A 168 1.31 12.72 -15.03
N GLY A 169 2.17 13.12 -14.08
CA GLY A 169 1.85 13.17 -12.65
C GLY A 169 2.00 11.84 -11.91
N PHE A 170 2.62 10.82 -12.52
CA PHE A 170 2.86 9.54 -11.85
C PHE A 170 4.02 9.66 -10.83
N PRO A 171 3.84 9.24 -9.57
CA PRO A 171 4.87 9.38 -8.54
C PRO A 171 6.04 8.39 -8.72
N ILE A 172 7.25 8.94 -8.85
CA ILE A 172 8.50 8.18 -8.99
C ILE A 172 9.11 7.91 -7.61
N THR A 173 9.31 8.97 -6.81
CA THR A 173 9.86 8.85 -5.45
C THR A 173 9.34 9.99 -4.58
N TYR A 174 9.37 9.80 -3.26
CA TYR A 174 8.98 10.76 -2.24
C TYR A 174 9.82 10.59 -0.97
#